data_AF-A0A5S4EWN3-F1
#
_entry.id   AF-A0A5S4EWN3-F1
#
_cell.length_a   1.000
_cell.length_b   1.000
_cell.length_c   1.000
_cell.angle_alpha   90.00
_cell.angle_beta   90.00
_cell.angle_gamma   90.00
#
_symmetry.space_group_name_H-M   'P 1'
#
loop_
_entity.id
_entity.type
_entity.pdbx_description
1 polymer ?
#
loop_
_entity_poly.entity_id
_entity_poly.type
_entity_poly.pdbx_seq_one_letter_code
_entity_poly.pdbx_strand_id
1 'polypeptide(L)'
;MSMVLALLAHDTPAGDIAMYFGYVALGVVVPGTLIWRACSPVRGGLAVDLSGGTAVGCAAEVLAYIAARAGNEPRWFLAWPLATMITFTVTPRLRRHWRVAPGAWRMPAGPAWSLTGLVAVVVIWAATILYQWHGLRWPGNANPYVDMPFHLSLVGELKHHVPPMVPQVLGEPLSYHWFVYAEMAATSWATGIEPETLLFRLSMLPMGTAFVVLIAALGKRVTGSWW
;
A
#
# COMPACT_ATOMS: atom_id res chain seq x y z
N MET A 1 14.42 0.63 15.04
CA MET A 1 14.87 0.45 13.63
C MET A 1 13.91 1.22 12.74
N SER A 2 14.38 2.13 11.89
CA SER A 2 13.49 2.77 10.89
C SER A 2 13.26 1.82 9.72
N MET A 3 12.10 1.93 9.07
CA MET A 3 11.71 1.06 7.95
C MET A 3 12.68 1.11 6.77
N VAL A 4 13.16 2.31 6.44
CA VAL A 4 14.15 2.53 5.38
C VAL A 4 15.49 1.87 5.74
N LEU A 5 15.93 1.97 7.00
CA LEU A 5 17.17 1.33 7.43
C LEU A 5 17.08 -0.19 7.34
N ALA A 6 15.94 -0.79 7.68
CA ALA A 6 15.73 -2.22 7.52
C ALA A 6 15.83 -2.64 6.04
N LEU A 7 15.19 -1.91 5.13
CA LEU A 7 15.24 -2.20 3.70
C LEU A 7 16.65 -2.08 3.10
N LEU A 8 17.39 -1.02 3.47
CA LEU A 8 18.78 -0.81 3.04
C LEU A 8 19.72 -1.90 3.59
N ALA A 9 19.50 -2.36 4.83
CA ALA A 9 20.28 -3.43 5.42
C ALA A 9 20.04 -4.81 4.76
N HIS A 10 18.98 -4.94 3.96
CA HIS A 10 18.61 -6.16 3.24
C HIS A 10 18.66 -5.98 1.71
N ASP A 11 19.65 -5.23 1.25
CA ASP A 11 20.03 -5.05 -0.16
C ASP A 11 18.93 -4.50 -1.08
N THR A 12 17.93 -3.81 -0.52
CA THR A 12 16.91 -3.13 -1.34
C THR A 12 17.52 -1.87 -1.97
N PRO A 13 17.47 -1.70 -3.30
CA PRO A 13 18.05 -0.52 -3.94
C PRO A 13 17.43 0.78 -3.42
N ALA A 14 18.27 1.76 -3.03
CA ALA A 14 17.80 3.04 -2.50
C ALA A 14 16.90 3.81 -3.49
N GLY A 15 17.18 3.67 -4.79
CA GLY A 15 16.34 4.22 -5.87
C GLY A 15 14.92 3.65 -5.85
N ASP A 16 14.79 2.33 -5.70
CA ASP A 16 13.50 1.64 -5.65
C ASP A 16 12.73 2.03 -4.38
N ILE A 17 13.42 2.14 -3.24
CA ILE A 17 12.83 2.64 -1.99
C ILE A 17 12.25 4.05 -2.21
N ALA A 18 13.05 4.96 -2.74
CA ALA A 18 12.63 6.35 -2.95
C ALA A 18 11.48 6.45 -3.95
N MET A 19 11.57 5.73 -5.08
CA MET A 19 10.54 5.70 -6.11
C MET A 19 9.23 5.12 -5.57
N TYR A 20 9.31 4.01 -4.84
CA TYR A 20 8.15 3.36 -4.23
C TYR A 20 7.46 4.25 -3.20
N PHE A 21 8.19 4.81 -2.23
CA PHE A 21 7.57 5.68 -1.23
C PHE A 21 7.07 7.00 -1.82
N GLY A 22 7.75 7.54 -2.84
CA GLY A 22 7.26 8.70 -3.59
C GLY A 22 5.95 8.39 -4.30
N TYR A 23 5.88 7.25 -4.98
CA TYR A 23 4.68 6.76 -5.64
C TYR A 23 3.54 6.50 -4.65
N VAL A 24 3.77 5.73 -3.59
CA VAL A 24 2.75 5.45 -2.57
C VAL A 24 2.25 6.75 -1.94
N ALA A 25 3.15 7.70 -1.62
CA ALA A 25 2.73 8.97 -1.03
C ALA A 25 1.82 9.78 -1.99
N LEU A 26 2.24 9.96 -3.24
CA LEU A 26 1.58 10.87 -4.18
C LEU A 26 0.45 10.22 -4.99
N GLY A 27 0.64 8.97 -5.40
CA GLY A 27 -0.29 8.18 -6.20
C GLY A 27 -1.36 7.47 -5.39
N VAL A 28 -1.12 7.17 -4.11
CA VAL A 28 -2.05 6.38 -3.28
C VAL A 28 -2.53 7.18 -2.08
N VAL A 29 -1.62 7.55 -1.17
CA VAL A 29 -1.97 8.10 0.15
C VAL A 29 -2.60 9.46 0.03
N VAL A 30 -2.00 10.42 -0.68
CA VAL A 30 -2.56 11.78 -0.84
C VAL A 30 -3.95 11.78 -1.46
N PRO A 31 -4.18 11.22 -2.67
CA PRO A 31 -5.51 11.22 -3.27
C PRO A 31 -6.51 10.39 -2.45
N GLY A 32 -6.08 9.27 -1.87
CA GLY A 32 -6.90 8.46 -0.97
C GLY A 32 -7.32 9.22 0.30
N THR A 33 -6.40 9.97 0.94
CA THR A 33 -6.71 10.80 2.13
C THR A 33 -7.67 11.93 1.80
N LEU A 34 -7.58 12.54 0.62
CA LEU A 34 -8.53 13.56 0.18
C LEU A 34 -9.95 13.00 0.06
N ILE A 35 -10.08 11.82 -0.56
CA ILE A 35 -11.37 11.12 -0.68
C ILE A 35 -11.86 10.70 0.71
N TRP A 36 -10.99 10.09 1.54
CA TRP A 36 -11.31 9.70 2.91
C TRP A 36 -11.85 10.89 3.72
N ARG A 37 -11.18 12.04 3.70
CA ARG A 37 -11.63 13.25 4.42
C ARG A 37 -12.89 13.88 3.85
N ALA A 38 -13.21 13.65 2.59
CA ALA A 38 -14.43 14.15 1.97
C ALA A 38 -15.65 13.29 2.31
N CYS A 39 -15.46 11.97 2.43
CA CYS A 39 -16.55 11.01 2.59
C CYS A 39 -16.69 10.46 4.02
N SER A 40 -15.61 10.44 4.80
CA SER A 40 -15.62 9.79 6.12
C SER A 40 -16.25 10.69 7.18
N PRO A 41 -17.18 10.16 7.99
CA PRO A 41 -17.68 10.87 9.17
C PRO A 41 -16.64 10.92 10.30
N VAL A 42 -15.56 10.12 10.21
CA VAL A 42 -14.53 10.03 11.25
C VAL A 42 -13.62 11.26 11.17
N ARG A 43 -13.57 12.04 12.25
CA ARG A 43 -12.67 13.20 12.36
C ARG A 43 -11.30 12.81 12.90
N GLY A 44 -10.61 12.09 12.01
CA GLY A 44 -9.19 11.75 11.97
C GLY A 44 -8.21 12.81 12.48
N GLY A 45 -7.27 12.47 13.37
CA GLY A 45 -5.98 13.15 13.42
C GLY A 45 -5.17 12.66 12.21
N LEU A 46 -4.02 13.28 11.96
CA LEU A 46 -3.26 13.04 10.73
C LEU A 46 -2.98 11.55 10.49
N ALA A 47 -2.53 10.80 11.50
CA ALA A 47 -2.21 9.38 11.35
C ALA A 47 -3.41 8.53 10.88
N VAL A 48 -4.60 8.80 11.40
CA VAL A 48 -5.81 8.06 11.01
C VAL A 48 -6.31 8.47 9.63
N ASP A 49 -6.22 9.77 9.30
CA ASP A 49 -6.56 10.26 7.96
C ASP A 49 -5.63 9.68 6.88
N LEU A 50 -4.33 9.60 7.17
CA LEU A 50 -3.35 8.99 6.27
C LEU A 50 -3.62 7.50 6.13
N SER A 51 -3.88 6.79 7.23
CA SER A 51 -4.11 5.34 7.19
C SER A 51 -5.43 4.97 6.49
N GLY A 52 -6.52 5.70 6.79
CA GLY A 52 -7.79 5.56 6.08
C GLY A 52 -7.68 5.96 4.62
N GLY A 53 -6.88 7.00 4.34
CA GLY A 53 -6.52 7.40 3.00
C GLY A 53 -5.76 6.33 2.22
N THR A 54 -4.76 5.68 2.82
CA THR A 54 -4.04 4.56 2.21
C THR A 54 -5.00 3.45 1.82
N ALA A 55 -5.93 3.06 2.70
CA ALA A 55 -6.90 2.01 2.39
C ALA A 55 -7.82 2.40 1.21
N VAL A 56 -8.35 3.63 1.21
CA VAL A 56 -9.17 4.15 0.10
C VAL A 56 -8.36 4.26 -1.19
N GLY A 57 -7.12 4.72 -1.11
CA GLY A 57 -6.21 4.87 -2.23
C GLY A 57 -5.88 3.53 -2.87
N CYS A 58 -5.52 2.52 -2.08
CA CYS A 58 -5.26 1.16 -2.58
C CYS A 58 -6.51 0.58 -3.26
N ALA A 59 -7.70 0.77 -2.67
CA ALA A 59 -8.95 0.29 -3.28
C ALA A 59 -9.25 0.99 -4.61
N ALA A 60 -9.12 2.32 -4.66
CA ALA A 60 -9.33 3.10 -5.87
C ALA A 60 -8.32 2.74 -6.96
N GLU A 61 -7.05 2.55 -6.59
CA GLU A 61 -5.99 2.14 -7.49
C GLU A 61 -6.24 0.78 -8.11
N VAL A 62 -6.57 -0.23 -7.30
CA VAL A 62 -6.87 -1.57 -7.82
C VAL A 62 -8.05 -1.52 -8.80
N LEU A 63 -9.13 -0.80 -8.47
CA LEU A 63 -10.28 -0.67 -9.37
C LEU A 63 -9.93 0.05 -10.68
N ALA A 64 -9.19 1.14 -10.59
CA ALA A 64 -8.73 1.89 -11.76
C ALA A 64 -7.76 1.08 -12.63
N TYR A 65 -6.85 0.32 -12.00
CA TYR A 65 -5.91 -0.54 -12.69
C TYR A 65 -6.60 -1.70 -13.39
N ILE A 66 -7.55 -2.37 -12.75
CA ILE A 66 -8.34 -3.44 -13.38
C ILE A 66 -9.06 -2.91 -14.63
N ALA A 67 -9.71 -1.75 -14.53
CA ALA A 67 -10.39 -1.14 -15.66
C ALA A 67 -9.42 -0.76 -16.79
N ALA A 68 -8.28 -0.15 -16.45
CA ALA A 68 -7.25 0.24 -17.41
C ALA A 68 -6.61 -0.99 -18.09
N ARG A 69 -6.34 -2.05 -17.32
CA ARG A 69 -5.75 -3.29 -17.84
C ARG A 69 -6.72 -4.04 -18.74
N ALA A 70 -8.01 -4.10 -18.41
CA ALA A 70 -9.04 -4.67 -19.28
C ALA A 70 -9.15 -3.92 -20.63
N GLY A 71 -8.87 -2.61 -20.63
CA GLY A 71 -8.76 -1.78 -21.83
C GLY A 71 -7.43 -1.87 -22.59
N ASN A 72 -6.52 -2.77 -22.20
CA ASN A 72 -5.15 -2.90 -22.75
C ASN A 72 -4.23 -1.68 -22.58
N GLU A 73 -4.54 -0.83 -21.61
CA GLU A 73 -3.86 0.43 -21.39
C GLU A 73 -3.39 0.56 -19.92
N PRO A 74 -2.46 -0.31 -19.46
CA PRO A 74 -2.17 -0.51 -18.04
C PRO A 74 -1.58 0.70 -17.30
N ARG A 75 -1.23 1.80 -17.99
CA ARG A 75 -0.76 3.06 -17.37
C ARG A 75 -1.86 4.09 -17.16
N TRP A 76 -3.01 3.93 -17.81
CA TRP A 76 -4.11 4.91 -17.74
C TRP A 76 -4.74 5.03 -16.36
N PHE A 77 -4.57 4.04 -15.50
CA PHE A 77 -5.00 4.15 -14.10
C PHE A 77 -4.36 5.35 -13.39
N LEU A 78 -3.16 5.80 -13.78
CA LEU A 78 -2.52 7.01 -13.23
C LEU A 78 -3.34 8.29 -13.45
N ALA A 79 -4.37 8.25 -14.31
CA ALA A 79 -5.32 9.35 -14.43
C ALA A 79 -6.15 9.56 -13.15
N TRP A 80 -6.49 8.50 -12.39
CA TRP A 80 -7.34 8.62 -11.20
C TRP A 80 -6.70 9.48 -10.07
N PRO A 81 -5.42 9.30 -9.67
CA PRO A 81 -4.84 10.12 -8.61
C PRO A 81 -4.64 11.55 -9.10
N LEU A 82 -4.25 11.74 -10.36
CA LEU A 82 -4.10 13.07 -10.98
C LEU A 82 -5.43 13.82 -11.00
N ALA A 83 -6.50 13.18 -11.49
CA ALA A 83 -7.84 13.77 -11.52
C ALA A 83 -8.33 14.13 -10.12
N THR A 84 -8.06 13.26 -9.13
CA THR A 84 -8.42 13.54 -7.73
C THR A 84 -7.68 14.76 -7.20
N MET A 85 -6.35 14.81 -7.34
CA MET A 85 -5.54 15.94 -6.88
C MET A 85 -5.92 17.25 -7.58
N ILE A 86 -6.13 17.23 -8.91
CA ILE A 86 -6.58 18.39 -9.68
C ILE A 86 -7.96 18.86 -9.20
N THR A 87 -8.91 17.94 -9.02
CA THR A 87 -10.28 18.29 -8.59
C THR A 87 -10.28 18.97 -7.22
N PHE A 88 -9.50 18.44 -6.27
CA PHE A 88 -9.40 18.99 -4.91
C PHE A 88 -8.58 20.28 -4.81
N THR A 89 -7.65 20.52 -5.74
CA THR A 89 -6.89 21.79 -5.80
C THR A 89 -7.67 22.88 -6.51
N VAL A 90 -8.36 22.58 -7.61
CA VAL A 90 -9.09 23.57 -8.40
C VAL A 90 -10.39 23.98 -7.71
N THR A 91 -11.11 23.05 -7.08
CA THR A 91 -12.44 23.33 -6.49
C THR A 91 -12.32 23.97 -5.09
N PRO A 92 -12.70 25.25 -4.89
CA PRO A 92 -12.48 25.96 -3.62
C PRO A 92 -13.13 25.29 -2.41
N ARG A 93 -14.31 24.69 -2.59
CA ARG A 93 -15.02 23.95 -1.53
C ARG A 93 -14.27 22.69 -1.08
N LEU A 94 -13.49 22.08 -1.97
CA LEU A 94 -12.73 20.86 -1.67
C LEU A 94 -11.35 21.15 -1.08
N ARG A 95 -10.81 22.37 -1.27
CA ARG A 95 -9.50 22.79 -0.73
C ARG A 95 -9.39 22.63 0.79
N ARG A 96 -10.51 22.67 1.51
CA ARG A 96 -10.53 22.43 2.96
C ARG A 96 -10.05 21.03 3.37
N HIS A 97 -10.20 20.02 2.51
CA HIS A 97 -9.85 18.63 2.83
C HIS A 97 -8.33 18.36 2.76
N TRP A 98 -7.54 19.31 2.25
CA TRP A 98 -6.07 19.25 2.36
C TRP A 98 -5.59 19.40 3.80
N ARG A 99 -6.41 19.99 4.68
CA ARG A 99 -6.11 20.20 6.09
C ARG A 99 -6.87 19.19 6.95
N VAL A 100 -6.27 18.83 8.09
CA VAL A 100 -6.95 18.07 9.15
C VAL A 100 -8.13 18.89 9.67
N ALA A 101 -9.26 18.25 9.90
CA ALA A 101 -10.47 18.92 10.37
C ALA A 101 -10.26 19.54 11.77
N PRO A 102 -10.80 20.75 12.03
CA PRO A 102 -10.83 21.30 13.39
C PRO A 102 -11.56 20.37 14.35
N GLY A 103 -11.00 20.19 15.56
CA GLY A 103 -11.58 19.30 16.57
C GLY A 103 -11.33 17.81 16.33
N ALA A 104 -10.43 17.44 15.43
CA ALA A 104 -9.97 16.06 15.29
C ALA A 104 -9.48 15.50 16.63
N TRP A 105 -9.81 14.24 16.92
CA TRP A 105 -9.22 13.50 18.03
C TRP A 105 -7.69 13.61 18.01
N ARG A 106 -7.13 13.88 19.19
CA ARG A 106 -5.70 13.85 19.41
C ARG A 106 -5.38 12.56 20.15
N MET A 107 -4.44 11.81 19.60
CA MET A 107 -3.91 10.63 20.28
C MET A 107 -2.94 11.10 21.36
N PRO A 108 -3.13 10.70 22.64
CA PRO A 108 -2.16 10.98 23.69
C PRO A 108 -0.82 10.30 23.38
N ALA A 109 0.25 10.79 24.01
CA ALA A 109 1.60 10.29 23.75
C ALA A 109 1.76 8.79 24.07
N GLY A 110 1.15 8.30 25.15
CA GLY A 110 1.24 6.88 25.55
C GLY A 110 0.79 5.91 24.46
N PRO A 111 -0.50 5.96 24.04
CA PRO A 111 -1.00 5.14 22.93
C PRO A 111 -0.24 5.33 21.62
N ALA A 112 0.22 6.56 21.33
CA ALA A 112 1.02 6.83 20.14
C ALA A 112 2.37 6.10 20.16
N TRP A 113 3.04 6.04 21.32
CA TRP A 113 4.25 5.26 21.51
C TRP A 113 3.98 3.76 21.43
N SER A 114 2.87 3.27 21.98
CA SER A 114 2.47 1.86 21.83
C SER A 114 2.25 1.47 20.36
N LEU A 115 1.58 2.33 19.58
CA LEU A 115 1.39 2.13 18.13
C LEU A 115 2.71 2.16 17.37
N THR A 116 3.59 3.10 17.70
CA THR A 116 4.94 3.17 17.12
C THR A 116 5.72 1.88 17.41
N GLY A 117 5.63 1.36 18.64
CA GLY A 117 6.20 0.07 19.03
C GLY A 117 5.62 -1.08 18.22
N LEU A 118 4.31 -1.12 18.00
CA LEU A 118 3.65 -2.18 17.22
C LEU A 118 4.09 -2.15 15.74
N VAL A 119 4.20 -0.95 15.14
CA VAL A 119 4.76 -0.79 13.79
C VAL A 119 6.23 -1.23 13.75
N ALA A 120 7.02 -0.91 14.78
CA ALA A 120 8.40 -1.36 14.88
C ALA A 120 8.49 -2.89 14.95
N VAL A 121 7.57 -3.57 15.66
CA VAL A 121 7.49 -5.04 15.69
C VAL A 121 7.24 -5.59 14.28
N VAL A 122 6.31 -5.00 13.50
CA VAL A 122 6.06 -5.41 12.10
C VAL A 122 7.31 -5.27 11.24
N VAL A 123 8.02 -4.14 11.37
CA VAL A 123 9.28 -3.90 10.62
C VAL A 123 10.38 -4.87 11.02
N ILE A 124 10.54 -5.13 12.33
CA ILE A 124 11.55 -6.07 12.84
C ILE A 124 11.23 -7.49 12.36
N TRP A 125 9.97 -7.91 12.46
CA TRP A 125 9.53 -9.22 11.97
C TRP A 125 9.75 -9.36 10.46
N ALA A 126 9.43 -8.32 9.67
CA ALA A 126 9.69 -8.35 8.23
C ALA A 126 11.19 -8.46 7.93
N ALA A 127 12.05 -7.75 8.67
CA ALA A 127 13.49 -7.83 8.52
C ALA A 127 14.03 -9.23 8.86
N THR A 128 13.65 -9.78 10.02
CA THR A 128 14.24 -11.03 10.52
C THR A 128 13.65 -12.30 9.91
N ILE A 129 12.40 -12.24 9.43
CA ILE A 129 11.73 -13.42 8.86
C ILE A 129 11.63 -13.27 7.35
N LEU A 130 10.97 -12.23 6.85
CA LEU A 130 10.71 -12.14 5.42
C LEU A 130 11.98 -11.84 4.62
N TYR A 131 12.74 -10.80 4.99
CA TYR A 131 13.85 -10.32 4.18
C TYR A 131 15.10 -11.19 4.29
N GLN A 132 15.36 -11.74 5.48
CA GLN A 132 16.48 -12.67 5.69
C GLN A 132 16.31 -13.98 4.91
N TRP A 133 15.09 -14.50 4.81
CA TRP A 133 14.85 -15.80 4.14
C TRP A 133 14.63 -15.69 2.64
N HIS A 134 14.37 -14.48 2.12
CA HIS A 134 14.11 -14.25 0.70
C HIS A 134 15.04 -13.16 0.18
N GLY A 135 16.28 -13.53 -0.16
CA GLY A 135 17.21 -12.60 -0.81
C GLY A 135 16.70 -12.13 -2.17
N LEU A 136 17.14 -10.97 -2.64
CA LEU A 136 16.85 -10.49 -4.01
C LEU A 136 17.89 -10.97 -5.03
N ARG A 137 18.97 -11.63 -4.57
CA ARG A 137 20.11 -12.05 -5.39
C ARG A 137 20.63 -13.39 -4.92
N TRP A 138 21.33 -14.08 -5.81
CA TRP A 138 22.03 -15.33 -5.49
C TRP A 138 23.12 -15.09 -4.43
N PRO A 139 23.30 -16.00 -3.44
CA PRO A 139 22.55 -17.24 -3.22
C PRO A 139 21.29 -17.06 -2.35
N GLY A 140 20.99 -15.85 -1.88
CA GLY A 140 19.85 -15.59 -0.98
C GLY A 140 18.47 -15.85 -1.61
N ASN A 141 18.36 -15.87 -2.94
CA ASN A 141 17.15 -16.25 -3.68
C ASN A 141 17.16 -17.71 -4.20
N ALA A 142 18.14 -18.53 -3.79
CA ALA A 142 18.33 -19.89 -4.32
C ALA A 142 17.25 -20.89 -3.88
N ASN A 143 16.59 -20.64 -2.75
CA ASN A 143 15.60 -21.55 -2.17
C ASN A 143 14.43 -20.76 -1.55
N PRO A 144 13.62 -20.06 -2.36
CA PRO A 144 12.51 -19.28 -1.85
C PRO A 144 11.46 -20.22 -1.23
N TYR A 145 10.73 -19.72 -0.24
CA TYR A 145 9.55 -20.42 0.26
C TYR A 145 8.57 -20.69 -0.89
N VAL A 146 7.92 -21.87 -0.87
CA VAL A 146 7.14 -22.39 -2.01
C VAL A 146 6.04 -21.43 -2.50
N ASP A 147 5.49 -20.62 -1.61
CA ASP A 147 4.44 -19.65 -1.95
C ASP A 147 4.97 -18.41 -2.66
N MET A 148 6.27 -18.10 -2.56
CA MET A 148 6.84 -16.88 -3.12
C MET A 148 6.87 -16.88 -4.66
N PRO A 149 7.33 -17.95 -5.33
CA PRO A 149 7.15 -18.09 -6.78
C PRO A 149 5.68 -18.08 -7.20
N PHE A 150 4.80 -18.68 -6.41
CA PHE A 150 3.35 -18.68 -6.67
C PHE A 150 2.80 -17.24 -6.67
N HIS A 151 3.03 -16.47 -5.61
CA HIS A 151 2.62 -15.07 -5.53
C HIS A 151 3.24 -14.21 -6.63
N LEU A 152 4.53 -14.41 -6.95
CA LEU A 152 5.22 -13.71 -8.02
C LEU A 152 4.57 -13.99 -9.39
N SER A 153 4.16 -15.25 -9.63
CA SER A 153 3.44 -15.63 -10.86
C SER A 153 2.09 -14.92 -10.98
N LEU A 154 1.38 -14.68 -9.87
CA LEU A 154 0.11 -13.95 -9.86
C LEU A 154 0.29 -12.45 -10.14
N VAL A 155 1.39 -11.85 -9.67
CA VAL A 155 1.74 -10.47 -10.05
C VAL A 155 2.07 -10.41 -11.54
N GLY A 156 2.84 -11.38 -12.05
CA GLY A 156 3.12 -11.53 -13.46
C GLY A 156 1.86 -11.65 -14.29
N GLU A 157 0.91 -12.49 -13.88
CA GLU A 157 -0.37 -12.66 -14.54
C GLU A 157 -1.15 -11.35 -14.61
N LEU A 158 -1.31 -10.63 -13.50
CA LEU A 158 -2.07 -9.38 -13.47
C LEU A 158 -1.37 -8.19 -14.13
N LYS A 159 -0.05 -8.28 -14.37
CA LYS A 159 0.64 -7.35 -15.28
C LYS A 159 0.22 -7.56 -16.73
N HIS A 160 -0.18 -8.77 -17.11
CA HIS A 160 -0.39 -9.16 -18.50
C HIS A 160 -1.83 -9.57 -18.85
N HIS A 161 -2.71 -9.86 -17.90
CA HIS A 161 -4.05 -10.38 -18.17
C HIS A 161 -5.07 -9.90 -17.12
N VAL A 162 -6.23 -9.48 -17.62
CA VAL A 162 -7.46 -9.27 -16.84
C VAL A 162 -8.62 -9.70 -17.74
N PRO A 163 -9.52 -10.62 -17.31
CA PRO A 163 -9.52 -11.31 -16.02
C PRO A 163 -8.32 -12.27 -15.84
N PRO A 164 -7.85 -12.51 -14.60
CA PRO A 164 -6.69 -13.38 -14.36
C PRO A 164 -7.03 -14.86 -14.51
N MET A 165 -6.10 -15.61 -15.08
CA MET A 165 -6.11 -17.07 -15.16
C MET A 165 -5.11 -17.69 -14.18
N VAL A 166 -5.23 -18.99 -13.91
CA VAL A 166 -4.23 -19.74 -13.14
C VAL A 166 -2.96 -19.86 -13.98
N PRO A 167 -1.82 -19.28 -13.58
CA PRO A 167 -0.62 -19.27 -14.43
C PRO A 167 -0.07 -20.67 -14.73
N GLN A 168 -0.39 -21.64 -13.88
CA GLN A 168 0.09 -23.02 -13.97
C GLN A 168 -0.82 -23.93 -14.80
N VAL A 169 -2.06 -23.52 -15.12
CA VAL A 169 -3.06 -24.37 -15.79
C VAL A 169 -3.75 -23.59 -16.90
N LEU A 170 -3.56 -24.03 -18.14
CA LEU A 170 -4.06 -23.33 -19.31
C LEU A 170 -5.58 -23.24 -19.32
N GLY A 171 -6.12 -22.03 -19.47
CA GLY A 171 -7.56 -21.78 -19.64
C GLY A 171 -8.38 -21.82 -18.35
N GLU A 172 -7.77 -22.12 -17.20
CA GLU A 172 -8.47 -22.15 -15.93
C GLU A 172 -8.56 -20.75 -15.29
N PRO A 173 -9.74 -20.29 -14.87
CA PRO A 173 -9.88 -19.00 -14.20
C PRO A 173 -9.25 -19.02 -12.80
N LEU A 174 -8.65 -17.89 -12.39
CA LEU A 174 -8.06 -17.78 -11.06
C LEU A 174 -9.14 -17.65 -9.98
N SER A 175 -9.35 -18.72 -9.20
CA SER A 175 -10.18 -18.69 -7.98
C SER A 175 -9.32 -18.43 -6.73
N TYR A 176 -8.88 -17.18 -6.58
CA TYR A 176 -8.04 -16.75 -5.45
C TYR A 176 -8.26 -15.26 -5.11
N HIS A 177 -7.78 -14.79 -3.96
CA HIS A 177 -7.80 -13.37 -3.63
C HIS A 177 -6.63 -12.66 -4.32
N TRP A 178 -6.89 -11.88 -5.36
CA TRP A 178 -5.83 -11.41 -6.25
C TRP A 178 -5.62 -9.89 -6.30
N PHE A 179 -6.40 -9.11 -5.54
CA PHE A 179 -6.32 -7.64 -5.54
C PHE A 179 -4.96 -7.08 -5.12
N VAL A 180 -4.27 -7.74 -4.17
CA VAL A 180 -2.92 -7.31 -3.76
C VAL A 180 -1.91 -7.46 -4.91
N TYR A 181 -2.06 -8.48 -5.75
CA TYR A 181 -1.19 -8.67 -6.91
C TYR A 181 -1.51 -7.67 -8.02
N ALA A 182 -2.76 -7.22 -8.12
CA ALA A 182 -3.14 -6.14 -9.02
C ALA A 182 -2.55 -4.80 -8.57
N GLU A 183 -2.52 -4.53 -7.26
CA GLU A 183 -1.78 -3.38 -6.69
C GLU A 183 -0.29 -3.46 -7.03
N MET A 184 0.37 -4.59 -6.78
CA MET A 184 1.78 -4.76 -7.12
C MET A 184 2.05 -4.62 -8.62
N ALA A 185 1.15 -5.13 -9.47
CA ALA A 185 1.23 -4.99 -10.91
C ALA A 185 1.10 -3.51 -11.34
N ALA A 186 0.14 -2.79 -10.77
CA ALA A 186 -0.05 -1.35 -10.97
C ALA A 186 1.19 -0.55 -10.55
N THR A 187 1.68 -0.79 -9.33
CA THR A 187 2.88 -0.16 -8.79
C THR A 187 4.10 -0.44 -9.68
N SER A 188 4.27 -1.67 -10.19
CA SER A 188 5.33 -2.02 -11.14
C SER A 188 5.20 -1.27 -12.46
N TRP A 189 3.98 -1.11 -13.00
CA TRP A 189 3.73 -0.31 -14.21
C TRP A 189 4.00 1.19 -14.02
N ALA A 190 3.71 1.74 -12.84
CA ALA A 190 3.94 3.14 -12.52
C ALA A 190 5.41 3.47 -12.26
N THR A 191 6.13 2.59 -11.57
CA THR A 191 7.47 2.87 -11.05
C THR A 191 8.59 2.20 -11.82
N GLY A 192 8.29 1.14 -12.59
CA GLY A 192 9.28 0.28 -13.21
C GLY A 192 9.97 -0.69 -12.24
N ILE A 193 9.63 -0.66 -10.94
CA ILE A 193 10.22 -1.56 -9.95
C ILE A 193 9.81 -3.01 -10.27
N GLU A 194 10.78 -3.91 -10.14
CA GLU A 194 10.56 -5.33 -10.41
C GLU A 194 9.53 -5.93 -9.42
N PRO A 195 8.60 -6.79 -9.90
CA PRO A 195 7.62 -7.45 -9.05
C PRO A 195 8.21 -8.22 -7.86
N GLU A 196 9.39 -8.84 -8.02
CA GLU A 196 10.08 -9.54 -6.93
C GLU A 196 10.43 -8.57 -5.80
N THR A 197 10.96 -7.38 -6.13
CA THR A 197 11.30 -6.36 -5.13
C THR A 197 10.05 -5.82 -4.44
N LEU A 198 8.95 -5.61 -5.17
CA LEU A 198 7.68 -5.20 -4.57
C LEU A 198 7.15 -6.23 -3.57
N LEU A 199 7.08 -7.49 -4.00
CA LEU A 199 6.55 -8.60 -3.20
C LEU A 199 7.44 -8.91 -1.98
N PHE A 200 8.76 -8.97 -2.18
CA PHE A 200 9.69 -9.46 -1.15
C PHE A 200 10.13 -8.35 -0.18
N ARG A 201 9.92 -7.08 -0.52
CA ARG A 201 10.40 -5.94 0.28
C ARG A 201 9.34 -4.91 0.58
N LEU A 202 8.69 -4.34 -0.43
CA LEU A 202 8.09 -3.01 -0.31
C LEU A 202 6.59 -3.01 0.02
N SER A 203 5.79 -3.88 -0.61
CA SER A 203 4.32 -3.78 -0.60
C SER A 203 3.67 -4.01 0.76
N MET A 204 4.23 -4.89 1.59
CA MET A 204 3.60 -5.27 2.87
C MET A 204 3.59 -4.12 3.90
N LEU A 205 4.63 -3.27 3.90
CA LEU A 205 4.89 -2.35 5.00
C LEU A 205 3.86 -1.21 5.13
N PRO A 206 3.48 -0.49 4.04
CA PRO A 206 2.48 0.57 4.14
C PRO A 206 1.10 0.03 4.53
N MET A 207 0.71 -1.12 3.99
CA MET A 207 -0.56 -1.78 4.31
C MET A 207 -0.61 -2.21 5.78
N GLY A 208 0.44 -2.90 6.27
CA GLY A 208 0.51 -3.31 7.67
C GLY A 208 0.48 -2.14 8.64
N THR A 209 1.20 -1.05 8.31
CA THR A 209 1.21 0.18 9.12
C THR A 209 -0.17 0.84 9.16
N ALA A 210 -0.82 1.00 8.00
CA ALA A 210 -2.16 1.58 7.92
C ALA A 210 -3.19 0.72 8.68
N PHE A 211 -3.10 -0.60 8.55
CA PHE A 211 -3.95 -1.54 9.27
C PHE A 211 -3.85 -1.37 10.78
N VAL A 212 -2.63 -1.37 11.34
CA VAL A 212 -2.37 -1.20 12.77
C VAL A 212 -3.00 0.09 13.31
N VAL A 213 -2.82 1.22 12.60
CA VAL A 213 -3.40 2.50 13.00
C VAL A 213 -4.93 2.49 12.90
N LEU A 214 -5.49 1.89 11.84
CA LEU A 214 -6.94 1.80 11.66
C LEU A 214 -7.62 0.92 12.70
N ILE A 215 -6.97 -0.15 13.17
CA ILE A 215 -7.47 -0.98 14.27
C ILE A 215 -7.54 -0.18 15.58
N ALA A 216 -6.49 0.58 15.90
CA ALA A 216 -6.51 1.44 17.08
C ALA A 216 -7.57 2.55 16.99
N ALA A 217 -7.70 3.16 15.81
CA ALA A 217 -8.73 4.15 15.50
C ALA A 217 -10.15 3.57 15.66
N LEU A 218 -10.37 2.36 15.17
CA LEU A 218 -11.63 1.64 15.34
C LEU A 218 -11.90 1.36 16.81
N GLY A 219 -10.91 0.86 17.55
CA GLY A 219 -10.99 0.62 18.99
C GLY A 219 -11.46 1.87 19.73
N LYS A 220 -10.79 3.00 19.54
CA LYS A 220 -11.17 4.29 20.15
C LYS A 220 -12.58 4.76 19.77
N ARG A 221 -13.04 4.48 18.55
CA ARG A 221 -14.40 4.83 18.10
C ARG A 221 -15.47 3.98 18.78
N VAL A 222 -15.17 2.70 19.01
CA VAL A 222 -16.09 1.75 19.66
C VAL A 222 -16.12 1.93 21.17
N THR A 223 -14.96 2.10 21.81
CA THR A 223 -14.85 2.17 23.28
C THR A 223 -14.99 3.59 23.84
N GLY A 224 -14.79 4.62 23.02
CA GLY A 224 -14.80 6.00 23.47
C GLY A 224 -13.54 6.44 24.20
N SER A 225 -12.54 5.57 24.42
CA SER A 225 -11.26 5.90 25.07
C SER A 225 -10.05 5.31 24.32
N TRP A 226 -8.89 5.95 24.49
CA TRP A 226 -7.63 5.29 24.21
C TRP A 226 -7.27 4.42 25.43
N TRP A 227 -6.50 3.35 25.22
CA TRP A 227 -6.02 2.51 26.32
C TRP A 227 -4.95 3.23 27.16
#